data_AF-A0A2N6K6Y1-F1
#
_entry.id   AF-A0A2N6K6Y1-F1
#
_cell.length_a   1.000
_cell.length_b   1.000
_cell.length_c   1.000
_cell.angle_alpha   90.00
_cell.angle_beta   90.00
_cell.angle_gamma   90.00
#
_symmetry.space_group_name_H-M   'P 1'
#
loop_
_entity.id
_entity.type
_entity.pdbx_description
1 polymer ?
#
loop_
_entity_poly.entity_id
_entity_poly.type
_entity_poly.pdbx_seq_one_letter_code
_entity_poly.pdbx_strand_id
1 'polypeptide(L)' 'MAMKKDQYSALFRFVTKFLKYFLLTLVGFAIAYVMSMSVGAQHLLIMILPLFRGLVWRAAIILLCLLATTVVIESLR' A
#
# COMPACT_ATOMS: atom_id res chain seq x y z
N MET A 1 -11.92 4.39 33.54
CA MET A 1 -12.29 4.50 32.11
C MET A 1 -11.02 4.31 31.28
N ALA A 2 -10.62 3.06 31.03
CA ALA A 2 -9.30 2.73 30.47
C ALA A 2 -9.48 1.68 29.38
N MET A 3 -9.57 2.09 28.11
CA MET A 3 -9.67 1.14 27.00
C MET A 3 -9.28 1.77 25.64
N LYS A 4 -8.09 2.39 25.53
CA LYS A 4 -7.59 2.94 24.24
C LYS A 4 -6.05 3.03 24.17
N LYS A 5 -5.31 2.02 24.64
CA LYS A 5 -3.85 1.93 24.42
C LYS A 5 -3.49 0.84 23.42
N ASP A 6 -4.05 -0.36 23.58
CA ASP A 6 -3.65 -1.52 22.78
C ASP A 6 -4.15 -1.53 21.33
N GLN A 7 -5.33 -0.94 21.06
CA GLN A 7 -5.86 -0.87 19.69
C GLN A 7 -5.01 0.01 18.75
N TYR A 8 -4.35 1.05 19.25
CA TYR A 8 -3.53 1.94 18.40
C TYR A 8 -2.22 1.29 17.96
N SER A 9 -1.57 0.54 18.85
CA SER A 9 -0.41 -0.28 18.48
C SER A 9 -0.79 -1.36 17.45
N ALA A 10 -1.98 -1.94 17.56
CA ALA A 10 -2.48 -2.88 16.56
C ALA A 10 -2.76 -2.21 15.21
N LEU A 11 -3.43 -1.05 15.18
CA LEU A 11 -3.72 -0.30 13.95
C LEU A 11 -2.45 0.17 13.25
N PHE A 12 -1.49 0.72 14.01
CA PHE A 12 -0.18 1.11 13.47
C PHE A 12 0.53 -0.10 12.86
N ARG A 13 0.57 -1.23 13.59
CA ARG A 13 1.18 -2.47 13.10
C ARG A 13 0.49 -3.01 11.84
N PHE A 14 -0.84 -2.86 11.74
CA PHE A 14 -1.59 -3.20 10.53
C PHE A 14 -1.20 -2.30 9.36
N VAL A 15 -1.13 -0.98 9.55
CA VAL A 15 -0.68 -0.02 8.52
C VAL A 15 0.72 -0.34 8.05
N THR A 16 1.66 -0.59 8.96
CA THR A 16 3.05 -0.94 8.59
C THR A 16 3.12 -2.27 7.84
N LYS A 17 2.31 -3.27 8.24
CA LYS A 17 2.19 -4.53 7.50
C LYS A 17 1.64 -4.29 6.10
N PHE A 18 0.58 -3.50 5.99
CA PHE A 18 -0.07 -3.19 4.71
C PHE A 18 0.88 -2.43 3.78
N LEU A 19 1.63 -1.46 4.31
CA LEU A 19 2.68 -0.74 3.58
C LEU A 19 3.77 -1.69 3.08
N LYS A 20 4.22 -2.62 3.92
CA LYS A 20 5.21 -3.62 3.53
C LYS A 20 4.70 -4.49 2.38
N TYR A 21 3.47 -5.00 2.47
CA TYR A 21 2.87 -5.78 1.38
C TYR A 21 2.67 -4.95 0.12
N PHE A 22 2.32 -3.67 0.26
CA PHE A 22 2.16 -2.75 -0.86
C PHE A 22 3.48 -2.44 -1.58
N LEU A 23 4.57 -2.24 -0.84
CA LEU A 23 5.90 -2.15 -1.45
C LEU A 23 6.28 -3.46 -2.14
N LEU A 24 5.97 -4.60 -1.53
CA LEU A 24 6.28 -5.92 -2.09
C LEU A 24 5.53 -6.15 -3.41
N THR A 25 4.27 -5.74 -3.51
CA THR A 25 3.50 -5.82 -4.75
C THR A 25 4.02 -4.86 -5.81
N LEU A 26 4.44 -3.64 -5.43
CA LEU A 26 5.11 -2.69 -6.35
C LEU A 26 6.42 -3.26 -6.90
N VAL A 27 7.24 -3.88 -6.06
CA VAL A 27 8.49 -4.52 -6.48
C VAL A 27 8.19 -5.70 -7.40
N GLY A 28 7.22 -6.56 -7.05
CA GLY A 28 6.79 -7.67 -7.91
C GLY A 28 6.28 -7.17 -9.27
N PHE A 29 5.52 -6.08 -9.28
CA PHE A 29 5.04 -5.45 -10.50
C PHE A 29 6.19 -4.87 -11.34
N ALA A 30 7.17 -4.24 -10.71
CA ALA A 30 8.36 -3.74 -11.39
C ALA A 30 9.18 -4.88 -12.04
N ILE A 31 9.34 -6.00 -11.34
CA ILE A 31 10.02 -7.19 -11.89
C ILE A 31 9.24 -7.76 -13.08
N ALA A 32 7.91 -7.89 -12.96
CA ALA A 32 7.05 -8.33 -14.05
C ALA A 32 7.09 -7.36 -15.26
N TYR A 33 7.21 -6.06 -15.00
CA TYR A 33 7.37 -5.03 -16.02
C TYR A 33 8.67 -5.22 -16.82
N VAL A 34 9.79 -5.39 -16.13
CA VAL A 34 11.10 -5.63 -16.76
C VAL A 34 11.08 -6.94 -17.56
N MET A 35 10.52 -8.02 -16.99
CA MET A 35 10.38 -9.31 -17.68
C MET A 35 9.51 -9.21 -18.94
N SER A 36 8.38 -8.52 -18.86
CA SER A 36 7.49 -8.30 -20.00
C SER A 36 8.16 -7.47 -21.10
N MET A 37 8.96 -6.46 -20.71
CA MET A 37 9.75 -5.67 -21.64
C MET A 37 10.80 -6.51 -22.37
N SER A 38 11.47 -7.45 -21.69
CA SER A 38 12.41 -8.39 -22.33
C SER A 38 11.75 -9.43 -23.24
N VAL A 39 10.50 -9.81 -22.98
CA VAL A 39 9.75 -10.80 -23.79
C VAL A 39 9.00 -10.12 -24.95
N GLY A 40 8.94 -8.78 -24.99
CA GLY A 40 8.17 -8.05 -25.99
C GLY A 40 6.64 -8.07 -25.76
N ALA A 41 6.19 -8.52 -24.59
CA ALA A 41 4.78 -8.63 -24.21
C ALA A 41 4.19 -7.28 -23.72
N GLN A 42 4.61 -6.18 -24.33
CA GLN A 42 4.31 -4.80 -23.93
C GLN A 42 2.80 -4.52 -23.92
N HIS A 43 2.06 -5.18 -24.82
CA HIS A 43 0.62 -5.00 -24.98
C HIS A 43 -0.18 -5.42 -23.72
N LEU A 44 0.19 -6.54 -23.08
CA LEU A 44 -0.46 -7.00 -21.85
C LEU A 44 -0.20 -6.03 -20.70
N LEU A 45 1.00 -5.46 -20.68
CA LEU A 45 1.43 -4.51 -19.67
C LEU A 45 0.66 -3.19 -19.77
N ILE A 46 0.48 -2.67 -20.99
CA ILE A 46 -0.30 -1.44 -21.24
C ILE A 46 -1.76 -1.60 -20.78
N MET A 47 -2.33 -2.79 -20.96
CA MET A 47 -3.70 -3.07 -20.53
C MET A 47 -3.84 -3.21 -19.01
N ILE A 48 -2.85 -3.82 -18.34
CA ILE A 48 -2.89 -4.04 -16.89
C ILE A 48 -2.46 -2.80 -16.09
N LEU A 49 -1.63 -1.93 -16.66
CA LEU A 49 -1.07 -0.74 -16.03
C LEU A 49 -2.13 0.23 -15.47
N PRO A 50 -3.20 0.61 -16.18
CA PRO A 50 -4.22 1.52 -15.65
C PRO A 50 -5.01 0.89 -14.50
N LEU A 51 -5.29 -0.42 -14.58
CA LEU A 51 -5.94 -1.18 -13.51
C LEU A 51 -5.06 -1.21 -12.26
N PHE A 52 -3.77 -1.52 -12.43
CA PHE A 52 -2.82 -1.57 -11.33
C PHE A 52 -2.62 -0.19 -10.72
N ARG A 53 -2.46 0.86 -11.54
CA ARG A 53 -2.35 2.25 -11.09
C ARG A 53 -3.58 2.69 -10.31
N GLY A 54 -4.79 2.37 -10.78
CA GLY A 54 -6.03 2.68 -10.07
C GLY A 54 -6.12 1.99 -8.71
N LEU A 55 -5.74 0.72 -8.65
CA LEU A 55 -5.72 -0.07 -7.42
C LEU A 55 -4.67 0.45 -6.43
N VAL A 56 -3.47 0.75 -6.92
CA VAL A 56 -2.35 1.32 -6.15
C VAL A 56 -2.71 2.69 -5.60
N TRP A 57 -3.30 3.56 -6.41
CA TRP A 57 -3.75 4.89 -5.99
C TRP A 57 -4.79 4.82 -4.88
N ARG A 58 -5.81 3.97 -5.03
CA ARG A 58 -6.84 3.75 -4.01
C ARG A 58 -6.24 3.20 -2.72
N ALA A 59 -5.37 2.19 -2.82
CA ALA A 59 -4.70 1.61 -1.66
C ALA A 59 -3.81 2.64 -0.94
N ALA A 60 -3.08 3.47 -1.69
CA ALA A 60 -2.25 4.54 -1.14
C ALA A 60 -3.08 5.57 -0.37
N ILE A 61 -4.24 6.01 -0.90
CA ILE A 61 -5.14 6.94 -0.20
C ILE A 61 -5.64 6.33 1.10
N ILE A 62 -6.11 5.07 1.07
CA ILE A 62 -6.61 4.39 2.27
C ILE A 62 -5.50 4.29 3.32
N LEU A 63 -4.29 3.91 2.90
CA LEU A 63 -3.13 3.84 3.78
C LEU A 63 -2.81 5.19 4.42
N LEU A 64 -2.76 6.25 3.59
CA LEU A 64 -2.40 7.59 4.04
C LEU A 64 -3.45 8.15 5.00
N CYS A 65 -4.72 7.83 4.78
CA CYS A 65 -5.82 8.18 5.68
C CYS A 65 -5.69 7.47 7.04
N LEU A 66 -5.39 6.16 7.04
CA LEU A 66 -5.12 5.43 8.29
C LEU A 66 -3.87 5.94 9.01
N LEU A 67 -2.81 6.26 8.26
CA LEU A 67 -1.55 6.73 8.81
C LEU A 67 -1.73 8.11 9.45
N ALA A 68 -2.40 9.04 8.77
CA ALA A 68 -2.77 10.35 9.32
C ALA A 68 -3.62 10.22 10.59
N THR A 69 -4.64 9.35 10.57
CA THR A 69 -5.47 9.08 11.75
C THR A 69 -4.63 8.58 12.92
N THR A 70 -3.66 7.71 12.65
CA THR A 70 -2.78 7.14 13.68
C THR A 70 -1.85 8.20 14.25
N VAL A 71 -1.22 9.02 13.41
CA VAL A 71 -0.31 10.10 13.82
C VAL A 71 -1.05 11.16 14.64
N VAL A 72 -2.25 11.58 14.23
CA VAL A 72 -3.06 12.56 14.97
C VAL A 72 -3.40 12.04 16.37
N ILE A 73 -3.71 10.75 16.50
CA ILE A 73 -4.08 10.17 17.79
C ILE A 73 -2.85 9.95 18.68
N GLU A 74 -1.71 9.58 18.09
CA GLU A 74 -0.44 9.53 18.82
C GLU A 74 0.00 10.92 19.29
N SER A 75 -0.22 11.96 18.49
CA SER A 75 0.11 13.35 18.83
C SER A 75 -0.85 14.00 19.84
N LEU A 76 -2.07 13.50 19.97
CA LEU A 76 -3.05 13.95 20.97
C LEU A 76 -2.87 13.26 22.33
N ARG A 77 -1.98 12.26 22.43
CA ARG A 77 -1.53 11.66 23.69
C ARG A 77 -0.28 12.37 24.19
#